data_AF-A0A7K1JF15-F1
#
_entry.id   AF-A0A7K1JF15-F1
#
_cell.length_a   1.000
_cell.length_b   1.000
_cell.length_c   1.000
_cell.angle_alpha   90.00
_cell.angle_beta   90.00
_cell.angle_gamma   90.00
#
_symmetry.space_group_name_H-M   'P 1'
#
loop_
_entity.id
_entity.type
_entity.pdbx_description
1 polymer ?
#
loop_
_entity_poly.entity_id
_entity_poly.type
_entity_poly.pdbx_seq_one_letter_code
_entity_poly.pdbx_strand_id
1 'polypeptide(L)'
;MSRRIEVVIDELVLHGFEPHRSQAIAAGLRTELAVALANWRPTSGADIDRVDAGAIRHDGRATPRALGETVARHVAHALPTGSPKGPR
;
A
#
# COMPACT_ATOMS: atom_id res chain seq x y z
N MET A 1 13.39 -5.24 -19.92
CA MET A 1 12.00 -5.76 -19.97
C MET A 1 11.22 -5.14 -18.83
N SER A 2 10.20 -4.34 -19.11
CA SER A 2 9.38 -3.71 -18.07
C SER A 2 8.44 -4.75 -17.48
N ARG A 3 8.52 -4.99 -16.17
CA ARG A 3 7.61 -5.88 -15.44
C ARG A 3 6.32 -5.12 -15.16
N ARG A 4 5.16 -5.68 -15.54
CA ARG A 4 3.86 -5.11 -15.20
C ARG A 4 3.47 -5.65 -13.82
N ILE A 5 3.23 -4.74 -12.88
CA ILE A 5 2.71 -5.06 -11.55
C ILE A 5 1.26 -4.58 -11.51
N GLU A 6 0.36 -5.47 -11.15
CA GLU A 6 -1.05 -5.16 -10.89
C GLU A 6 -1.28 -5.25 -9.39
N VAL A 7 -1.89 -4.20 -8.82
CA VAL A 7 -2.23 -4.13 -7.39
C VAL A 7 -3.73 -4.28 -7.28
N VAL A 8 -4.17 -5.41 -6.72
CA VAL A 8 -5.57 -5.67 -6.40
C VAL A 8 -5.77 -5.37 -4.91
N ILE A 9 -6.84 -4.65 -4.59
CA ILE A 9 -7.24 -4.34 -3.22
C ILE A 9 -8.66 -4.88 -3.08
N ASP A 10 -8.81 -5.98 -2.36
CA ASP A 10 -10.10 -6.64 -2.15
C ASP A 10 -11.01 -5.79 -1.26
N GLU A 11 -10.44 -5.21 -0.20
CA GLU A 11 -11.17 -4.34 0.73
C GLU A 11 -10.28 -3.17 1.17
N LEU A 12 -10.85 -1.95 1.20
CA LEU A 12 -10.24 -0.76 1.76
C LEU A 12 -11.13 -0.18 2.87
N VAL A 13 -10.74 -0.41 4.12
CA VAL A 13 -11.43 0.12 5.30
C VAL A 13 -10.85 1.48 5.67
N LEU A 14 -11.65 2.54 5.61
CA LEU A 14 -11.27 3.91 5.98
C LEU A 14 -12.21 4.43 7.07
N HIS A 15 -11.67 4.68 8.26
CA HIS A 15 -12.42 5.30 9.34
C HIS A 15 -12.32 6.83 9.27
N GLY A 16 -13.45 7.51 9.43
CA GLY A 16 -13.50 8.99 9.45
C GLY A 16 -13.44 9.67 8.08
N PHE A 17 -13.50 8.91 6.98
CA PHE A 17 -13.59 9.45 5.62
C PHE A 17 -14.97 9.22 5.03
N GLU A 18 -15.45 10.19 4.26
CA GLU A 18 -16.70 10.01 3.51
C GLU A 18 -16.56 8.97 2.39
N PRO A 19 -17.62 8.18 2.09
CA PRO A 19 -17.57 7.12 1.09
C PRO A 19 -17.14 7.58 -0.31
N HIS A 20 -17.46 8.81 -0.70
CA HIS A 20 -17.06 9.33 -2.02
C HIS A 20 -15.55 9.63 -2.10
N ARG A 21 -14.88 9.85 -0.96
CA ARG A 21 -13.42 10.04 -0.89
C ARG A 21 -12.67 8.71 -0.91
N SER A 22 -13.30 7.62 -0.47
CA SER A 22 -12.65 6.31 -0.39
C SER A 22 -12.18 5.80 -1.75
N GLN A 23 -12.97 6.02 -2.81
CA GLN A 23 -12.61 5.63 -4.18
C GLN A 23 -11.38 6.40 -4.70
N ALA A 24 -11.33 7.71 -4.45
CA ALA A 24 -10.19 8.54 -4.84
C ALA A 24 -8.90 8.15 -4.08
N ILE A 25 -9.04 7.82 -2.78
CA ILE A 25 -7.93 7.32 -1.96
C ILE A 25 -7.47 5.95 -2.47
N ALA A 26 -8.39 5.04 -2.79
CA ALA A 26 -8.08 3.73 -3.35
C ALA A 26 -7.33 3.82 -4.69
N ALA A 27 -7.77 4.72 -5.59
CA ALA A 27 -7.11 4.94 -6.87
C ALA A 27 -5.68 5.49 -6.70
N GLY A 28 -5.50 6.46 -5.79
CA GLY A 28 -4.18 6.97 -5.42
C GLY A 28 -3.29 5.87 -4.85
N LEU A 29 -3.82 5.09 -3.90
CA LEU A 29 -3.10 4.00 -3.26
C LEU A 29 -2.64 2.94 -4.27
N ARG A 30 -3.50 2.52 -5.20
CA ARG A 30 -3.14 1.55 -6.27
C ARG A 30 -2.00 2.08 -7.14
N THR A 31 -2.11 3.33 -7.58
CA THR A 31 -1.12 3.97 -8.46
C THR A 31 0.25 4.00 -7.77
N GLU A 32 0.26 4.48 -6.53
CA GLU A 32 1.51 4.71 -5.79
C GLU A 32 2.12 3.42 -5.27
N LEU A 33 1.30 2.43 -4.87
CA LEU A 33 1.81 1.09 -4.59
C LEU A 33 2.41 0.45 -5.84
N ALA A 34 1.78 0.56 -7.01
CA ALA A 34 2.34 0.02 -8.24
C ALA A 34 3.72 0.64 -8.55
N VAL A 35 3.88 1.95 -8.32
CA VAL A 35 5.17 2.65 -8.45
C VAL A 35 6.19 2.17 -7.42
N ALA A 36 5.81 2.10 -6.14
CA ALA A 36 6.70 1.69 -5.07
C ALA A 36 7.15 0.22 -5.22
N LEU A 37 6.26 -0.64 -5.68
CA LEU A 37 6.52 -2.05 -5.92
C LEU A 37 7.27 -2.32 -7.23
N ALA A 38 7.41 -1.34 -8.13
CA ALA A 38 8.10 -1.51 -9.41
C ALA A 38 9.52 -2.09 -9.25
N ASN A 39 10.19 -1.74 -8.14
CA ASN A 39 11.53 -2.23 -7.79
C ASN A 39 11.51 -3.27 -6.66
N TRP A 40 10.34 -3.60 -6.12
CA TRP A 40 10.23 -4.60 -5.06
C TRP A 40 10.54 -5.99 -5.62
N ARG A 41 11.46 -6.68 -4.94
CA ARG A 41 11.92 -8.02 -5.29
C ARG A 41 11.56 -8.97 -4.15
N PRO A 42 10.31 -9.44 -4.08
CA PRO A 42 9.98 -10.49 -3.13
C PRO A 42 10.82 -11.72 -3.47
N THR A 43 11.44 -12.32 -2.46
CA THR A 43 11.93 -13.69 -2.58
C THR A 43 10.69 -14.60 -2.75
N SER A 44 10.75 -15.51 -3.72
CA SER A 44 9.62 -16.27 -4.24
C SER A 44 8.68 -16.86 -3.18
N GLY A 45 7.36 -16.75 -3.40
CA GLY A 45 6.32 -17.51 -2.69
C GLY A 45 5.91 -16.96 -1.32
N ALA A 46 6.31 -15.73 -0.99
CA ALA A 46 6.01 -15.13 0.29
C ALA A 46 4.53 -14.71 0.38
N ASP A 47 3.71 -15.49 1.09
CA ASP A 47 2.50 -14.96 1.69
C ASP A 47 2.89 -14.07 2.87
N ILE A 48 2.38 -12.85 2.86
CA ILE A 48 2.60 -11.87 3.93
C ILE A 48 1.28 -11.75 4.67
N ASP A 49 1.16 -12.43 5.81
CA ASP A 49 -0.09 -12.51 6.58
C ASP A 49 -0.66 -11.12 6.94
N ARG A 50 0.23 -10.20 7.34
CA ARG A 50 -0.13 -8.83 7.68
C ARG A 50 1.10 -7.91 7.66
N VAL A 51 0.94 -6.73 7.08
CA VAL A 51 1.90 -5.62 7.19
C VAL A 51 1.29 -4.54 8.06
N ASP A 52 1.93 -4.23 9.19
CA ASP A 52 1.63 -3.01 9.93
C ASP A 52 2.54 -1.88 9.41
N ALA A 53 1.92 -0.93 8.69
CA ALA A 53 2.61 0.23 8.11
C ALA A 53 2.75 1.42 9.08
N GLY A 54 2.35 1.23 10.35
CA GLY A 54 2.39 2.24 11.39
C GLY A 54 1.31 3.31 11.26
N ALA A 55 1.35 4.28 12.18
CA ALA A 55 0.43 5.40 12.19
C ALA A 55 0.89 6.51 11.23
N ILE A 56 -0.05 7.05 10.46
CA ILE A 56 0.18 8.18 9.57
C ILE A 56 -0.52 9.40 10.17
N ARG A 57 0.24 10.48 10.38
CA ARG A 57 -0.34 11.78 10.74
C ARG A 57 -0.46 12.59 9.46
N HIS A 58 -1.66 13.07 9.19
CA HIS A 58 -1.92 13.98 8.08
C HIS A 58 -2.67 15.20 8.57
N ASP A 59 -2.46 16.33 7.90
CA ASP A 59 -3.30 17.49 8.15
C ASP A 59 -4.71 17.22 7.60
N GLY A 60 -5.75 17.80 8.23
CA GLY A 60 -7.14 17.61 7.79
C GLY A 60 -7.47 18.23 6.42
N ARG A 61 -6.48 18.84 5.74
CA ARG A 61 -6.60 19.49 4.44
C ARG A 61 -5.94 18.68 3.32
N ALA A 62 -5.31 17.54 3.66
CA ALA A 62 -4.63 16.69 2.71
C ALA A 62 -5.59 16.24 1.60
N THR A 63 -5.13 16.36 0.36
CA THR A 63 -5.88 15.87 -0.78
C THR A 63 -5.92 14.34 -0.75
N PRO A 64 -6.97 13.69 -1.29
CA PRO A 64 -7.04 12.23 -1.39
C PRO A 64 -5.80 11.60 -2.03
N ARG A 65 -5.22 12.28 -3.03
CA ARG A 65 -3.98 11.87 -3.70
C ARG A 65 -2.78 11.89 -2.75
N ALA A 66 -2.55 13.01 -2.06
CA ALA A 66 -1.44 13.15 -1.12
C ALA A 66 -1.53 12.13 0.02
N LEU A 67 -2.75 11.84 0.48
CA LEU A 67 -3.00 10.77 1.45
C LEU A 67 -2.62 9.40 0.87
N GLY A 68 -3.09 9.08 -0.34
CA GLY A 68 -2.75 7.83 -1.03
C GLY A 68 -1.24 7.63 -1.21
N GLU A 69 -0.52 8.67 -1.63
CA GLU A 69 0.95 8.68 -1.75
C GLU A 69 1.65 8.38 -0.41
N THR A 70 1.16 8.98 0.67
CA THR A 70 1.73 8.79 2.00
C THR A 70 1.50 7.36 2.50
N VAL A 71 0.28 6.84 2.34
CA VAL A 71 -0.07 5.47 2.70
C VAL A 71 0.77 4.47 1.90
N ALA A 72 0.86 4.64 0.58
CA ALA A 72 1.63 3.75 -0.28
C ALA A 72 3.11 3.67 0.13
N ARG A 73 3.71 4.80 0.48
CA ARG A 73 5.11 4.86 0.94
C ARG A 73 5.32 4.12 2.26
N HIS A 74 4.41 4.31 3.21
CA HIS A 74 4.45 3.62 4.49
C HIS A 74 4.33 2.09 4.31
N VAL A 75 3.37 1.66 3.48
CA VAL A 75 3.19 0.23 3.16
C VAL A 75 4.45 -0.32 2.48
N ALA A 76 4.99 0.38 1.48
CA ALA A 76 6.20 -0.05 0.78
C ALA A 76 7.43 -0.17 1.70
N HIS A 77 7.55 0.71 2.70
CA HIS A 77 8.63 0.64 3.69
C HIS A 77 8.44 -0.52 4.67
N ALA A 78 7.20 -0.84 5.03
CA ALA A 78 6.87 -1.91 5.95
C ALA A 78 6.88 -3.30 5.28
N LEU A 79 6.86 -3.36 3.94
CA LEU A 79 6.95 -4.62 3.22
C LEU A 79 8.31 -5.29 3.49
N PRO A 80 8.33 -6.56 3.90
CA PRO A 80 9.56 -7.30 4.07
C PRO A 80 10.33 -7.38 2.75
N THR A 81 11.63 -7.11 2.81
CA THR A 81 12.57 -7.23 1.69
C THR A 81 13.34 -8.55 1.70
N GLY A 82 12.89 -9.53 2.50
CA GLY A 82 13.49 -10.85 2.65
C GLY A 82 12.43 -11.94 2.87
N SER A 83 12.85 -13.20 2.70
CA SER A 83 11.94 -14.36 2.74
C SER A 83 11.20 -14.44 4.07
N PRO A 84 9.88 -14.71 4.06
CA PRO A 84 9.14 -14.89 5.30
C PRO A 84 9.71 -16.09 6.04
N LYS A 85 9.75 -15.94 7.36
CA LYS A 85 10.13 -17.02 8.27
C LYS A 85 9.05 -18.09 8.14
N GLY A 86 9.41 -19.25 7.59
CA GLY A 86 8.49 -20.37 7.37
C GLY A 86 7.75 -20.78 8.65
N PRO A 87 6.61 -21.49 8.51
CA PRO A 87 5.73 -21.82 9.63
C PRO A 87 6.49 -22.60 10.70
N ARG A 88 6.29 -22.22 11.97
CA ARG A 88 6.73 -22.97 13.14
C ARG A 88 5.76 -24.11 13.43
#